data_AF-A0A386ZMR5-F1
#
_entry.id   AF-A0A386ZMR5-F1
#
_cell.length_a   1.000
_cell.length_b   1.000
_cell.length_c   1.000
_cell.angle_alpha   90.00
_cell.angle_beta   90.00
_cell.angle_gamma   90.00
#
_symmetry.space_group_name_H-M   'P 1'
#
loop_
_entity.id
_entity.type
_entity.pdbx_description
1 polymer ?
#
loop_
_entity_poly.entity_id
_entity_poly.type
_entity_poly.pdbx_seq_one_letter_code
_entity_poly.pdbx_strand_id
1 'polypeptide(L)'
;MDALFNRWAPRDYLDIDAILASGRYTREQLLTIAAEHNPGFDRGMFAESLFYLRRIPDRDFTPYEVTTDAVAAMRLRFADWEQQLTN
;
A
#
# COMPACT_ATOMS: atom_id res chain seq x y z
N MET A 1 -17.21 -13.09 7.46
CA MET A 1 -17.48 -12.36 6.21
C MET A 1 -16.21 -11.57 5.92
N ASP A 2 -15.14 -12.24 5.49
CA ASP A 2 -13.76 -11.71 5.66
C ASP A 2 -12.95 -11.64 4.37
N ALA A 3 -13.46 -12.16 3.26
CA ALA A 3 -12.70 -12.23 2.01
C ALA A 3 -12.79 -10.94 1.16
N LEU A 4 -13.68 -10.01 1.49
CA LEU A 4 -13.96 -8.80 0.71
C LEU A 4 -13.35 -7.51 1.29
N PHE A 5 -12.99 -7.48 2.58
CA PHE A 5 -12.33 -6.30 3.19
C PHE A 5 -10.80 -6.30 3.04
N ASN A 6 -10.20 -7.42 2.62
CA ASN A 6 -8.76 -7.64 2.73
C ASN A 6 -8.01 -7.72 1.39
N ARG A 7 -8.62 -7.27 0.28
CA ARG A 7 -7.94 -7.18 -1.02
C ARG A 7 -7.95 -5.75 -1.51
N TRP A 8 -6.89 -5.04 -1.15
CA TRP A 8 -6.53 -3.77 -1.76
C TRP A 8 -6.57 -3.93 -3.28
N ALA A 9 -7.39 -3.11 -3.93
CA ALA A 9 -7.37 -2.99 -5.37
C ALA A 9 -6.04 -2.36 -5.80
N PRO A 10 -5.53 -2.61 -7.02
CA PRO A 10 -4.33 -1.96 -7.53
C PRO A 10 -4.38 -0.42 -7.38
N ARG A 11 -5.57 0.17 -7.54
CA ARG A 11 -5.82 1.60 -7.29
C ARG A 11 -5.46 2.06 -5.89
N ASP A 12 -5.76 1.27 -4.86
CA ASP A 12 -5.54 1.68 -3.47
C ASP A 12 -4.04 1.86 -3.19
N TYR A 13 -3.20 1.01 -3.80
CA TYR A 13 -1.75 1.16 -3.73
C TYR A 13 -1.27 2.44 -4.44
N LEU A 14 -1.82 2.73 -5.62
CA LEU A 14 -1.50 3.95 -6.37
C LEU A 14 -1.90 5.22 -5.60
N ASP A 15 -3.08 5.20 -4.97
CA ASP A 15 -3.57 6.33 -4.19
C ASP A 15 -2.68 6.59 -2.96
N ILE A 16 -2.25 5.54 -2.24
CA ILE A 16 -1.28 5.68 -1.13
C ILE A 16 0.08 6.15 -1.62
N ASP A 17 0.57 5.60 -2.73
CA ASP A 17 1.86 6.00 -3.29
C ASP A 17 1.85 7.47 -3.71
N ALA A 18 0.76 7.96 -4.30
CA ALA A 18 0.58 9.36 -4.66
C ALA A 18 0.54 10.27 -3.42
N ILE A 19 -0.16 9.84 -2.35
CA ILE A 19 -0.19 10.55 -1.07
C ILE A 19 1.23 10.68 -0.48
N LEU A 20 2.00 9.58 -0.47
CA LEU A 20 3.38 9.59 0.01
C LEU A 20 4.29 10.45 -0.87
N ALA A 21 4.16 10.32 -2.20
CA ALA A 21 4.94 11.09 -3.18
C ALA A 21 4.66 12.60 -3.10
N SER A 22 3.46 12.99 -2.65
CA SER A 22 3.12 14.40 -2.43
C SER A 22 3.91 15.05 -1.29
N GLY A 23 4.52 14.25 -0.40
CA GLY A 23 5.24 14.73 0.79
C GLY A 23 4.32 15.32 1.88
N ARG A 24 3.00 15.31 1.68
CA ARG A 24 2.04 15.86 2.63
C ARG A 24 1.91 15.03 3.91
N TYR A 25 2.17 13.72 3.81
CA TYR A 25 2.09 12.78 4.92
C TYR A 25 3.33 11.89 4.94
N THR A 26 3.89 11.67 6.14
CA THR A 26 4.87 10.62 6.36
C THR A 26 4.17 9.26 6.52
N ARG A 27 4.94 8.17 6.38
CA ARG A 27 4.45 6.80 6.61
C ARG A 27 3.86 6.66 8.02
N GLU A 28 4.54 7.18 9.04
CA GLU A 28 4.08 7.14 10.43
C GLU A 28 2.77 7.93 10.62
N GLN A 29 2.66 9.10 9.99
CA GLN A 29 1.41 9.89 10.04
C GLN A 29 0.25 9.12 9.42
N LEU A 30 0.46 8.44 8.29
CA LEU A 30 -0.58 7.60 7.68
C LEU A 30 -0.98 6.42 8.58
N LEU A 31 -0.03 5.78 9.26
CA LEU A 31 -0.32 4.71 10.22
C LEU A 31 -1.14 5.22 11.42
N THR A 32 -0.79 6.41 11.94
CA THR A 32 -1.53 7.03 13.04
C THR A 32 -2.96 7.34 12.62
N ILE A 33 -3.15 7.98 11.45
CA ILE A 33 -4.48 8.27 10.91
C ILE A 33 -5.26 6.96 10.71
N ALA A 34 -4.66 5.92 10.14
CA ALA A 34 -5.31 4.64 9.95
C ALA A 34 -5.76 4.00 11.29
N ALA A 35 -4.92 4.09 12.32
CA ALA A 35 -5.24 3.58 13.65
C ALA A 35 -6.36 4.38 14.35
N GLU A 36 -6.39 5.70 14.18
CA GLU A 36 -7.44 6.57 14.74
C GLU A 36 -8.81 6.33 14.09
N HIS A 37 -8.85 6.08 12.79
CA HIS A 37 -10.09 5.93 12.04
C HIS A 37 -10.63 4.50 11.98
N ASN A 38 -9.80 3.48 12.25
CA ASN A 38 -10.20 2.08 12.16
C ASN A 38 -9.88 1.32 13.46
N PRO A 39 -10.85 1.21 14.39
CA PRO A 39 -10.72 0.37 15.59
C PRO A 39 -10.53 -1.10 15.18
N GLY A 40 -9.30 -1.57 15.20
CA GLY A 40 -8.91 -2.89 14.67
C GLY A 40 -7.79 -2.85 13.64
N PHE A 41 -7.28 -1.67 13.30
CA PHE A 41 -6.06 -1.54 12.51
C PHE A 41 -4.88 -2.20 13.23
N ASP A 42 -4.25 -3.15 12.54
CA ASP A 42 -3.03 -3.81 12.98
C ASP A 42 -1.92 -3.56 11.98
N ARG A 43 -0.73 -3.23 12.50
CA ARG A 43 0.45 -2.94 11.67
C ARG A 43 0.95 -4.19 10.94
N GLY A 44 0.81 -5.37 11.54
CA GLY A 44 1.14 -6.65 10.90
C GLY A 44 0.22 -6.95 9.72
N MET A 45 -1.09 -6.82 9.90
CA MET A 45 -2.08 -6.96 8.80
C MET A 45 -1.84 -5.95 7.68
N PHE A 46 -1.42 -4.73 8.02
CA PHE A 46 -1.03 -3.74 7.01
C PHE A 46 0.25 -4.15 6.27
N ALA A 47 1.28 -4.62 6.98
CA ALA A 47 2.49 -5.14 6.34
C ALA A 47 2.21 -6.32 5.40
N GLU A 48 1.31 -7.24 5.78
CA GLU A 48 0.85 -8.33 4.90
C GLU A 48 0.17 -7.80 3.63
N SER A 49 -0.60 -6.71 3.74
CA SER A 49 -1.20 -6.04 2.59
C SER A 49 -0.14 -5.45 1.66
N LEU A 50 0.91 -4.81 2.21
CA LEU A 50 2.05 -4.33 1.42
C LEU A 50 2.79 -5.49 0.72
N PHE A 51 2.96 -6.62 1.40
CA PHE A 51 3.54 -7.82 0.80
C PHE A 51 2.68 -8.36 -0.37
N TYR A 52 1.35 -8.32 -0.23
CA TYR A 52 0.43 -8.80 -1.26
C TYR A 52 0.58 -8.06 -2.60
N LEU A 53 1.01 -6.78 -2.59
CA LEU A 53 1.32 -6.02 -3.80
C LEU A 53 2.26 -6.80 -4.74
N ARG A 54 3.26 -7.50 -4.21
CA ARG A 54 4.25 -8.29 -4.97
C ARG A 54 3.60 -9.39 -5.82
N ARG A 55 2.38 -9.81 -5.48
CA ARG A 55 1.62 -10.86 -6.17
C ARG A 55 0.66 -10.33 -7.24
N ILE A 56 0.43 -9.01 -7.28
CA ILE A 56 -0.44 -8.37 -8.26
C ILE A 56 0.35 -8.22 -9.58
N PRO A 57 -0.11 -8.78 -10.71
CA PRO A 57 0.58 -8.67 -11.99
C PRO A 57 0.46 -7.26 -12.59
N ASP A 58 1.46 -6.84 -13.37
CA ASP A 58 1.48 -5.48 -13.95
C ASP A 58 0.30 -5.17 -14.88
N ARG A 59 -0.30 -6.20 -15.50
CA ARG A 59 -1.52 -6.06 -16.31
C ARG A 59 -2.72 -5.51 -15.53
N ASP A 60 -2.74 -5.72 -14.21
CA ASP A 60 -3.80 -5.20 -13.35
C ASP A 60 -3.62 -3.69 -13.09
N PHE A 61 -2.45 -3.14 -13.41
CA PHE A 61 -2.16 -1.71 -13.36
C PHE A 61 -2.40 -1.00 -14.71
N THR A 62 -2.47 -1.74 -15.82
CA THR A 62 -2.68 -1.19 -17.17
C THR A 62 -3.91 -0.28 -17.30
N PRO A 63 -5.07 -0.57 -16.68
CA PRO A 63 -6.25 0.31 -16.76
C PRO A 63 -6.06 1.70 -16.14
N TYR A 64 -5.03 1.89 -15.31
CA TYR A 64 -4.72 3.17 -14.66
C TYR A 64 -3.68 3.99 -15.44
N GLU A 65 -3.28 3.53 -16.63
CA GLU A 65 -2.34 4.23 -17.52
C GLU A 65 -0.99 4.60 -16.86
N VAL A 66 -0.62 3.88 -15.80
CA VAL A 66 0.67 4.03 -15.12
C VAL A 66 1.77 3.27 -15.86
N THR A 67 2.97 3.85 -15.91
CA THR A 67 4.11 3.19 -16.55
C THR A 67 4.63 2.04 -15.70
N THR A 68 5.22 1.03 -16.34
CA THR A 68 5.86 -0.09 -15.64
C THR A 68 6.94 0.38 -14.66
N ASP A 69 7.70 1.42 -15.02
CA ASP A 69 8.72 2.02 -14.15
C ASP A 69 8.11 2.65 -12.89
N ALA A 70 6.96 3.32 -13.01
CA ALA A 70 6.27 3.88 -11.85
C ALA A 70 5.77 2.78 -10.91
N VAL A 71 5.21 1.70 -11.46
CA VAL A 71 4.78 0.52 -10.70
C VAL A 71 5.99 -0.14 -10.01
N ALA A 72 7.12 -0.30 -10.70
CA ALA A 72 8.33 -0.86 -10.12
C ALA A 72 8.87 0.01 -8.97
N ALA A 73 8.89 1.34 -9.14
CA ALA A 73 9.33 2.25 -8.09
C ALA A 73 8.40 2.23 -6.86
N MET A 74 7.09 2.16 -7.07
CA MET A 74 6.10 1.98 -6.00
C MET A 74 6.35 0.66 -5.24
N ARG A 75 6.57 -0.46 -5.96
CA ARG A 75 6.87 -1.77 -5.34
C ARG A 75 8.10 -1.70 -4.44
N LEU A 76 9.15 -1.00 -4.86
CA LEU A 76 10.35 -0.81 -4.03
C LEU A 76 10.05 -0.01 -2.76
N ARG A 77 9.31 1.09 -2.86
CA ARG A 77 8.91 1.90 -1.71
C ARG A 77 8.06 1.13 -0.70
N PHE A 78 7.15 0.28 -1.20
CA PHE A 78 6.25 -0.50 -0.35
C PHE A 78 6.98 -1.68 0.29
N ALA A 79 7.94 -2.30 -0.40
CA ALA A 79 8.80 -3.35 0.17
C ALA A 79 9.71 -2.81 1.28
N ASP A 80 10.28 -1.61 1.10
CA ASP A 80 11.05 -0.93 2.15
C ASP A 80 10.16 -0.61 3.37
N TRP A 81 8.92 -0.17 3.13
CA TRP A 81 7.99 0.11 4.22
C TRP A 81 7.57 -1.17 4.98
N GLU A 82 7.27 -2.26 4.27
CA GLU A 82 6.98 -3.57 4.87
C GLU A 82 8.11 -4.04 5.81
N GLN A 83 9.37 -3.90 5.37
CA GLN A 83 10.55 -4.26 6.18
C GLN A 83 10.60 -3.45 7.49
N GLN A 84 10.27 -2.16 7.43
CA GLN A 84 10.23 -1.28 8.62
C GLN A 84 9.12 -1.63 9.61
N LEU A 85 8.03 -2.25 9.14
CA LEU A 85 6.89 -2.66 9.97
C LEU A 85 7.06 -4.04 10.60
N THR A 86 7.95 -4.87 10.04
CA THR A 86 8.16 -6.27 10.44
C THR A 86 9.46 -6.49 11.21
N ASN A 87 10.30 -5.46 11.33
CA ASN A 87 11.47 -5.41 12.22
C ASN A 87 11.09 -4.92 13.62
#